data_AF-A0A486V0A9-F1
#
_entry.id   AF-A0A486V0A9-F1
#
_cell.length_a   1.000
_cell.length_b   1.000
_cell.length_c   1.000
_cell.angle_alpha   90.00
_cell.angle_beta   90.00
_cell.angle_gamma   90.00
#
_symmetry.space_group_name_H-M   'P 1'
#
loop_
_entity.id
_entity.type
_entity.pdbx_description
1 polymer ?
#
loop_
_entity_poly.entity_id
_entity_poly.type
_entity_poly.pdbx_seq_one_letter_code
_entity_poly.pdbx_strand_id
1 'polypeptide(L)'
;MDFENELTSKILDPIHGTIRLTTLEIAFINHPLFQRLRNIKQNSFLYKVCPPAVHSRFEHSLGVLHLSSEILNNLRLNAIRYQKKYDDGHVFGHIDQIPKHNIQELRLAALMHDIGHGPVSHQFESFMPGKHEFSDVLPTAYHSIIDVLSEPEQKVEHEQLSLLFSLMIYHDLRKQGKVDDEINIENVLKIIEKRYGDQQIIEEINGKATDILPLMTSIISSCPIDADRMDYLLRDGYFSGVKCGMALLNKSDFG
;
A
#
# COMPACT_ATOMS: atom_id res chain seq x y z
N MET A 1 2.84 20.86 0.13
CA MET A 1 2.10 20.08 -0.89
C MET A 1 0.69 20.60 -0.95
N ASP A 2 0.10 20.65 -2.14
CA ASP A 2 -1.34 20.88 -2.30
C ASP A 2 -2.15 19.59 -2.02
N PHE A 3 -1.51 18.41 -1.95
CA PHE A 3 -2.17 17.16 -1.56
C PHE A 3 -2.66 17.15 -0.11
N GLU A 4 -2.02 17.92 0.79
CA GLU A 4 -2.46 18.09 2.17
C GLU A 4 -3.87 18.68 2.30
N ASN A 5 -4.31 19.41 1.27
CA ASN A 5 -5.67 19.98 1.20
C ASN A 5 -6.72 18.90 0.88
N GLU A 6 -6.33 17.77 0.28
CA GLU A 6 -7.22 16.65 -0.02
C GLU A 6 -7.53 15.79 1.22
N LEU A 7 -6.73 15.93 2.28
CA LEU A 7 -6.84 15.16 3.52
C LEU A 7 -7.92 15.74 4.44
N THR A 8 -9.14 15.27 4.25
CA THR A 8 -10.35 15.78 4.92
C THR A 8 -10.69 15.09 6.24
N SER A 9 -10.16 13.89 6.49
CA SER A 9 -10.51 13.09 7.68
C SER A 9 -9.30 12.56 8.43
N LYS A 10 -9.55 11.99 9.62
CA LYS A 10 -8.51 11.45 10.49
C LYS A 10 -8.95 10.20 11.26
N ILE A 11 -8.01 9.28 11.46
CA ILE A 11 -8.12 8.12 12.34
C ILE A 11 -6.97 8.16 13.34
N LEU A 12 -7.24 7.77 14.59
CA LEU A 12 -6.20 7.62 15.61
C LEU A 12 -5.64 6.19 15.57
N ASP A 13 -4.33 6.09 15.45
CA ASP A 13 -3.55 4.86 15.50
C ASP A 13 -2.55 4.93 16.68
N PRO A 14 -2.41 3.87 17.48
CA PRO A 14 -1.53 3.88 18.65
C PRO A 14 -0.04 3.92 18.31
N ILE A 15 0.36 3.56 17.08
CA ILE A 15 1.75 3.53 16.63
C ILE A 15 2.13 4.87 16.01
N HIS A 16 1.28 5.38 15.11
CA HIS A 16 1.58 6.56 14.28
C HIS A 16 0.86 7.83 14.71
N GLY A 17 -0.02 7.77 15.71
CA GLY A 17 -0.80 8.92 16.16
C GLY A 17 -1.96 9.24 15.22
N THR A 18 -1.98 10.43 14.63
CA THR A 18 -3.11 10.84 13.77
C THR A 18 -2.82 10.53 12.30
N ILE A 19 -3.51 9.52 11.77
CA ILE A 19 -3.46 9.19 10.34
C ILE A 19 -4.52 10.02 9.61
N ARG A 20 -4.09 10.85 8.67
CA ARG A 20 -4.98 11.68 7.85
C ARG A 20 -5.34 10.98 6.54
N LEU A 21 -6.58 11.13 6.11
CA LEU A 21 -7.17 10.40 5.00
C LEU A 21 -7.93 11.32 4.04
N THR A 22 -7.93 10.97 2.76
CA THR A 22 -8.79 11.59 1.73
C THR A 22 -10.19 10.98 1.75
N THR A 23 -11.15 11.67 1.14
CA THR A 23 -12.52 11.17 1.00
C THR A 23 -12.59 9.86 0.23
N LEU A 24 -11.72 9.70 -0.78
CA LEU A 24 -11.60 8.47 -1.56
C LEU A 24 -11.11 7.31 -0.69
N GLU A 25 -10.05 7.52 0.09
CA GLU A 25 -9.50 6.49 0.99
C GLU A 25 -10.53 6.01 2.01
N ILE A 26 -11.34 6.92 2.56
CA ILE A 26 -12.43 6.55 3.46
C ILE A 26 -13.46 5.67 2.75
N ALA A 27 -13.77 5.95 1.48
CA ALA A 27 -14.70 5.13 0.71
C ALA A 27 -14.16 3.70 0.52
N PHE A 28 -12.86 3.56 0.22
CA PHE A 28 -12.18 2.26 0.19
C PHE A 28 -12.19 1.57 1.55
N ILE A 29 -11.84 2.29 2.62
CA ILE A 29 -11.81 1.76 3.99
C ILE A 29 -13.18 1.24 4.40
N ASN A 30 -14.25 1.96 4.10
CA ASN A 30 -15.62 1.60 4.49
C ASN A 30 -16.21 0.45 3.67
N HIS A 31 -15.55 0.03 2.59
CA HIS A 31 -16.04 -1.09 1.79
C HIS A 31 -15.99 -2.41 2.59
N PRO A 32 -17.01 -3.29 2.51
CA PRO A 32 -17.06 -4.54 3.27
C PRO A 32 -15.82 -5.43 3.10
N LEU A 33 -15.28 -5.52 1.88
CA LEU A 33 -14.05 -6.28 1.60
C LEU A 33 -12.83 -5.76 2.38
N PHE A 34 -12.74 -4.44 2.60
CA PHE A 34 -11.66 -3.86 3.41
C PHE A 34 -11.93 -4.02 4.91
N GLN A 35 -13.18 -3.79 5.36
CA GLN A 35 -13.58 -3.99 6.75
C GLN A 35 -13.36 -5.43 7.24
N ARG A 36 -13.36 -6.42 6.33
CA ARG A 36 -13.00 -7.82 6.60
C ARG A 36 -11.64 -7.95 7.32
N LEU A 37 -10.67 -7.08 7.00
CA LEU A 37 -9.32 -7.13 7.57
C LEU A 37 -9.30 -6.99 9.09
N ARG A 38 -10.33 -6.39 9.71
CA ARG A 38 -10.48 -6.30 11.18
C ARG A 38 -10.49 -7.66 11.86
N ASN A 39 -10.91 -8.69 11.13
CA ASN A 39 -11.03 -10.06 11.63
C ASN A 39 -9.81 -10.93 11.27
N ILE A 40 -8.81 -10.38 10.57
CA ILE A 40 -7.63 -11.11 10.13
C ILE A 40 -6.43 -10.67 10.97
N LYS A 41 -5.96 -11.55 11.83
CA LYS A 41 -4.83 -11.25 12.73
C LYS A 41 -3.53 -11.14 11.95
N GLN A 42 -2.72 -10.13 12.28
CA GLN A 42 -1.42 -9.90 11.63
C GLN A 42 -0.54 -11.16 11.74
N ASN A 43 -0.35 -11.62 12.98
CA ASN A 43 0.56 -12.71 13.34
C ASN A 43 -0.14 -14.05 13.60
N SER A 44 -1.18 -14.37 12.82
CA SER A 44 -1.94 -15.64 12.89
C SER A 44 -2.24 -16.11 14.33
N PHE A 45 -1.44 -17.00 14.91
CA PHE A 45 -1.65 -17.57 16.25
C PHE A 45 -0.82 -16.93 17.36
N LEU A 46 -0.04 -15.88 17.09
CA LEU A 46 0.82 -15.24 18.09
C LEU A 46 0.01 -14.78 19.31
N TYR A 47 -1.23 -14.33 19.14
CA TYR A 47 -2.12 -13.95 20.24
C TYR A 47 -2.37 -15.07 21.26
N LYS A 48 -2.17 -16.36 20.88
CA LYS A 48 -2.28 -17.50 21.78
C LYS A 48 -1.06 -17.66 22.70
N VAL A 49 0.09 -17.10 22.33
CA VAL A 49 1.34 -17.14 23.10
C VAL A 49 1.61 -15.78 23.75
N CYS A 50 1.32 -14.69 23.05
CA CYS A 50 1.43 -13.31 23.49
C CYS A 50 0.04 -12.67 23.50
N PRO A 51 -0.67 -12.66 24.65
CA PRO A 51 -2.06 -12.21 24.73
C PRO A 51 -2.38 -10.81 24.16
N PRO A 52 -1.48 -9.80 24.22
CA PRO A 52 -1.75 -8.49 23.64
C PRO A 52 -1.58 -8.42 22.11
N ALA A 53 -1.01 -9.44 21.46
CA ALA A 53 -0.78 -9.49 20.00
C ALA A 53 -2.06 -9.79 19.20
N VAL A 54 -3.12 -9.02 19.47
CA VAL A 54 -4.46 -9.17 18.88
C VAL A 54 -4.70 -8.26 17.68
N HIS A 55 -3.70 -7.49 17.27
CA HIS A 55 -3.80 -6.58 16.15
C HIS A 55 -4.07 -7.31 14.84
N SER A 56 -4.78 -6.61 13.96
CA SER A 56 -5.27 -7.09 12.67
C SER A 56 -4.57 -6.41 11.51
N ARG A 57 -4.71 -7.01 10.33
CA ARG A 57 -4.21 -6.45 9.06
C ARG A 57 -4.83 -5.07 8.76
N PHE A 58 -6.02 -4.78 9.32
CA PHE A 58 -6.70 -3.49 9.10
C PHE A 58 -5.88 -2.29 9.57
N GLU A 59 -5.45 -2.27 10.83
CA GLU A 59 -4.63 -1.18 11.36
C GLU A 59 -3.23 -1.14 10.76
N HIS A 60 -2.69 -2.30 10.39
CA HIS A 60 -1.43 -2.39 9.65
C HIS A 60 -1.52 -1.68 8.29
N SER A 61 -2.53 -2.00 7.48
CA SER A 61 -2.75 -1.34 6.17
C SER A 61 -2.92 0.18 6.29
N LEU A 62 -3.57 0.67 7.36
CA LEU A 62 -3.65 2.11 7.62
C LEU A 62 -2.28 2.73 7.94
N GLY A 63 -1.47 2.03 8.73
CA GLY A 63 -0.11 2.45 9.06
C GLY A 63 0.81 2.47 7.83
N VAL A 64 0.71 1.48 6.94
CA VAL A 64 1.49 1.44 5.69
C VAL A 64 1.11 2.58 4.75
N LEU A 65 -0.17 2.91 4.61
CA LEU A 65 -0.63 4.10 3.89
C LEU A 65 -0.05 5.40 4.49
N HIS A 66 0.00 5.50 5.82
CA HIS A 66 0.57 6.68 6.47
C HIS A 66 2.08 6.79 6.21
N LEU A 67 2.82 5.71 6.46
CA LEU A 67 4.27 5.68 6.30
C LEU A 67 4.70 5.88 4.84
N SER A 68 3.98 5.34 3.86
CA SER A 68 4.30 5.57 2.44
C SER A 68 4.27 7.05 2.08
N SER A 69 3.33 7.79 2.66
CA SER A 69 3.19 9.23 2.46
C SER A 69 4.29 10.01 3.17
N GLU A 70 4.63 9.62 4.40
CA GLU A 70 5.74 10.22 5.15
C GLU A 70 7.08 9.99 4.45
N ILE A 71 7.32 8.78 3.91
CA ILE A 71 8.54 8.47 3.15
C ILE A 71 8.60 9.38 1.92
N LEU A 72 7.54 9.47 1.12
CA LEU A 72 7.52 10.31 -0.07
C LEU A 72 7.74 11.80 0.27
N ASN A 73 7.10 12.30 1.32
CA ASN A 73 7.26 13.66 1.82
C ASN A 73 8.71 13.95 2.25
N ASN A 74 9.33 13.02 2.99
CA ASN A 74 10.71 13.16 3.45
C ASN A 74 11.73 13.07 2.31
N LEU A 75 11.51 12.19 1.32
CA LEU A 75 12.34 12.12 0.11
C LEU A 75 12.35 13.47 -0.61
N ARG A 76 11.17 14.07 -0.78
CA ARG A 76 11.02 15.43 -1.33
C ARG A 76 11.79 16.48 -0.53
N LEU A 77 11.61 16.52 0.79
CA LEU A 77 12.29 17.51 1.64
C LEU A 77 13.81 17.38 1.56
N ASN A 78 14.31 16.14 1.52
CA ASN A 78 15.73 15.86 1.37
C ASN A 78 16.25 16.27 -0.01
N ALA A 79 15.49 16.04 -1.08
CA ALA A 79 15.85 16.49 -2.43
C ALA A 79 15.99 18.02 -2.50
N ILE A 80 15.03 18.77 -1.95
CA ILE A 80 15.07 20.24 -1.90
C ILE A 80 16.26 20.74 -1.07
N ARG A 81 16.50 20.14 0.10
CA ARG A 81 17.62 20.51 0.98
C ARG A 81 18.96 20.22 0.32
N TYR A 82 19.08 19.09 -0.37
CA TYR A 82 20.28 18.72 -1.10
C TYR A 82 20.57 19.72 -2.22
N GLN A 83 19.58 20.03 -3.06
CA GLN A 83 19.74 20.98 -4.17
C GLN A 83 20.15 22.39 -3.70
N LYS A 84 19.69 22.82 -2.51
CA LYS A 84 20.14 24.09 -1.90
C LYS A 84 21.60 24.07 -1.44
N LYS A 85 22.15 22.89 -1.17
CA LYS A 85 23.51 22.70 -0.62
C LYS A 85 24.53 22.29 -1.69
N TYR A 86 24.09 21.52 -2.67
CA TYR A 86 24.89 20.94 -3.74
C TYR A 86 24.17 21.14 -5.07
N ASP A 87 24.86 21.72 -6.05
CA ASP A 87 24.37 21.94 -7.41
C ASP A 87 25.16 21.04 -8.40
N ASP A 88 25.17 19.74 -8.12
CA ASP A 88 25.94 18.72 -8.85
C ASP A 88 25.05 17.76 -9.66
N GLY A 89 23.72 17.86 -9.50
CA GLY A 89 22.75 17.02 -10.20
C GLY A 89 22.74 15.54 -9.76
N HIS A 90 23.37 15.20 -8.62
CA HIS A 90 23.44 13.80 -8.16
C HIS A 90 22.15 13.27 -7.52
N VAL A 91 21.23 14.16 -7.14
CA VAL A 91 19.96 13.78 -6.52
C VAL A 91 18.81 14.11 -7.46
N PHE A 92 17.82 13.22 -7.50
CA PHE A 92 16.58 13.44 -8.22
C PHE A 92 15.77 14.57 -7.56
N GLY A 93 15.88 15.79 -8.08
CA GLY A 93 15.23 16.99 -7.54
C GLY A 93 13.76 17.18 -7.93
N HIS A 94 13.22 16.34 -8.81
CA HIS A 94 11.91 16.56 -9.45
C HIS A 94 10.76 15.76 -8.84
N ILE A 95 10.93 15.23 -7.61
CA ILE A 95 9.85 14.54 -6.86
C ILE A 95 8.62 15.46 -6.72
N ASP A 96 8.83 16.76 -6.63
CA ASP A 96 7.78 17.79 -6.52
C ASP A 96 6.86 17.87 -7.73
N GLN A 97 7.28 17.33 -8.87
CA GLN A 97 6.53 17.34 -10.13
C GLN A 97 5.67 16.08 -10.29
N ILE A 98 5.75 15.11 -9.37
CA ILE A 98 4.86 13.95 -9.37
C ILE A 98 3.41 14.44 -9.21
N PRO A 99 2.49 14.10 -10.13
CA PRO A 99 1.09 14.49 -10.05
C PRO A 99 0.38 14.01 -8.77
N LYS A 100 -0.63 14.78 -8.33
CA LYS A 100 -1.44 14.44 -7.13
C LYS A 100 -2.13 13.08 -7.25
N HIS A 101 -2.63 12.73 -8.44
CA HIS A 101 -3.32 11.45 -8.64
C HIS A 101 -2.37 10.27 -8.44
N ASN A 102 -1.09 10.33 -8.85
CA ASN A 102 -0.13 9.26 -8.56
C ASN A 102 0.20 9.15 -7.06
N ILE A 103 0.18 10.26 -6.31
CA ILE A 103 0.29 10.23 -4.84
C ILE A 103 -0.92 9.51 -4.24
N GLN A 104 -2.12 9.79 -4.74
CA GLN A 104 -3.34 9.10 -4.32
C GLN A 104 -3.30 7.61 -4.68
N GLU A 105 -2.78 7.24 -5.86
CA GLU A 105 -2.59 5.86 -6.31
C GLU A 105 -1.59 5.10 -5.43
N LEU A 106 -0.45 5.72 -5.08
CA LEU A 106 0.50 5.16 -4.12
C LEU A 106 -0.16 4.88 -2.78
N ARG A 107 -0.94 5.83 -2.26
CA ARG A 107 -1.64 5.69 -0.98
C ARG A 107 -2.69 4.58 -1.03
N LEU A 108 -3.44 4.46 -2.12
CA LEU A 108 -4.39 3.37 -2.34
C LEU A 108 -3.67 2.02 -2.45
N ALA A 109 -2.54 1.95 -3.15
CA ALA A 109 -1.74 0.74 -3.25
C ALA A 109 -1.22 0.31 -1.88
N ALA A 110 -0.70 1.26 -1.09
CA ALA A 110 -0.25 1.02 0.27
C ALA A 110 -1.39 0.55 1.19
N LEU A 111 -2.60 1.09 1.01
CA LEU A 111 -3.78 0.65 1.75
C LEU A 111 -4.19 -0.79 1.40
N MET A 112 -4.11 -1.15 0.12
CA MET A 112 -4.67 -2.40 -0.39
C MET A 112 -3.65 -3.53 -0.58
N HIS A 113 -2.35 -3.30 -0.39
CA HIS A 113 -1.31 -4.31 -0.63
C HIS A 113 -1.61 -5.66 0.06
N ASP A 114 -2.18 -5.59 1.26
CA ASP A 114 -2.46 -6.73 2.14
C ASP A 114 -3.92 -7.21 2.14
N ILE A 115 -4.78 -6.62 1.30
CA ILE A 115 -6.22 -6.88 1.34
C ILE A 115 -6.58 -8.33 0.99
N GLY A 116 -5.72 -9.01 0.22
CA GLY A 116 -5.89 -10.39 -0.23
C GLY A 116 -5.65 -11.46 0.84
N HIS A 117 -5.09 -11.10 2.00
CA HIS A 117 -4.83 -12.10 3.04
C HIS A 117 -6.11 -12.80 3.51
N GLY A 118 -6.07 -14.13 3.62
CA GLY A 118 -7.15 -14.94 4.15
C GLY A 118 -7.07 -15.15 5.67
N PRO A 119 -8.06 -15.82 6.27
CA PRO A 119 -7.98 -16.26 7.66
C PRO A 119 -6.73 -17.12 7.89
N VAL A 120 -5.98 -16.85 8.97
CA VAL A 120 -4.69 -17.53 9.27
C VAL A 120 -3.54 -17.18 8.29
N SER A 121 -3.68 -16.09 7.53
CA SER A 121 -2.63 -15.48 6.69
C SER A 121 -2.00 -16.51 5.74
N HIS A 122 -0.69 -16.77 5.80
CA HIS A 122 0.01 -17.68 4.89
C HIS A 122 -0.49 -19.13 4.90
N GLN A 123 -1.13 -19.59 5.98
CA GLN A 123 -1.68 -20.96 6.00
C GLN A 123 -2.87 -21.09 5.05
N PHE A 124 -3.59 -20.00 4.80
CA PHE A 124 -4.73 -19.97 3.88
C PHE A 124 -4.32 -20.27 2.44
N GLU A 125 -3.16 -19.80 2.01
CA GLU A 125 -2.63 -19.99 0.66
C GLU A 125 -2.49 -21.48 0.31
N SER A 126 -2.19 -22.33 1.30
CA SER A 126 -2.11 -23.77 1.09
C SER A 126 -3.44 -24.42 0.70
N PHE A 127 -4.57 -23.79 1.03
CA PHE A 127 -5.93 -24.24 0.70
C PHE A 127 -6.51 -23.54 -0.53
N MET A 128 -5.78 -22.59 -1.13
CA MET A 128 -6.26 -21.90 -2.31
C MET A 128 -6.28 -22.82 -3.54
N PRO A 129 -7.33 -22.71 -4.39
CA PRO A 129 -7.37 -23.42 -5.66
C PRO A 129 -6.22 -23.04 -6.57
N GLY A 130 -5.94 -23.91 -7.53
CA GLY A 130 -5.03 -23.61 -8.64
C GLY A 130 -5.65 -22.63 -9.64
N LYS A 131 -4.83 -22.11 -10.55
CA LYS A 131 -5.20 -21.14 -11.59
C LYS A 131 -6.49 -21.51 -12.34
N HIS A 132 -6.61 -22.77 -12.78
CA HIS A 132 -7.77 -23.23 -13.57
C HIS A 132 -9.08 -23.17 -12.78
N GLU A 133 -9.13 -23.82 -11.61
CA GLU A 133 -10.31 -23.81 -10.75
C GLU A 133 -10.72 -22.39 -10.35
N PHE A 134 -9.73 -21.53 -10.11
CA PHE A 134 -10.01 -20.14 -9.75
C PHE A 134 -10.58 -19.35 -10.95
N SER A 135 -10.06 -19.56 -12.15
CA SER A 135 -10.54 -18.91 -13.38
C SER A 135 -11.97 -19.30 -13.72
N ASP A 136 -12.38 -20.54 -13.45
CA ASP A 136 -13.73 -21.02 -13.75
C ASP A 136 -14.81 -20.34 -12.89
N VAL A 137 -14.44 -19.88 -11.69
CA VAL A 137 -15.35 -19.21 -10.75
C VAL A 137 -15.31 -17.68 -10.89
N LEU A 138 -14.22 -17.15 -11.46
CA LEU A 138 -14.03 -15.72 -11.61
C LEU A 138 -14.89 -15.15 -12.74
N PRO A 139 -15.49 -13.95 -12.61
CA PRO A 139 -16.12 -13.29 -13.75
C PRO A 139 -15.09 -12.88 -14.81
N THR A 140 -15.48 -12.89 -16.09
CA THR A 140 -14.62 -12.54 -17.25
C THR A 140 -13.89 -11.21 -17.09
N ALA A 141 -14.54 -10.23 -16.44
CA ALA A 141 -13.99 -8.91 -16.19
C ALA A 141 -12.69 -8.89 -15.36
N TYR A 142 -12.39 -9.97 -14.62
CA TYR A 142 -11.25 -10.03 -13.70
C TYR A 142 -10.14 -11.00 -14.15
N HIS A 143 -10.29 -11.63 -15.32
CA HIS A 143 -9.37 -12.68 -15.77
C HIS A 143 -7.93 -12.17 -15.99
N SER A 144 -7.76 -10.88 -16.31
CA SER A 144 -6.43 -10.26 -16.44
C SER A 144 -5.57 -10.37 -15.18
N ILE A 145 -6.18 -10.51 -14.00
CA ILE A 145 -5.46 -10.71 -12.73
C ILE A 145 -4.83 -12.10 -12.67
N ILE A 146 -5.49 -13.10 -13.26
CA ILE A 146 -5.03 -14.50 -13.28
C ILE A 146 -3.91 -14.70 -14.30
N ASP A 147 -3.80 -13.83 -15.30
CA ASP A 147 -2.72 -13.88 -16.29
C ASP A 147 -1.32 -13.67 -15.67
N VAL A 148 -1.26 -13.11 -14.45
CA VAL A 148 -0.04 -12.98 -13.65
C VAL A 148 0.52 -14.33 -13.20
N LEU A 149 -0.33 -15.35 -13.06
CA LEU A 149 0.08 -16.71 -12.67
C LEU A 149 0.68 -17.44 -13.87
N SER A 150 1.96 -17.79 -13.79
CA SER A 150 2.70 -18.41 -14.90
C SER A 150 2.28 -19.86 -15.16
N GLU A 151 2.00 -20.63 -14.10
CA GLU A 151 1.72 -22.06 -14.20
C GLU A 151 0.25 -22.41 -13.86
N PRO A 152 -0.35 -23.39 -14.55
CA PRO A 152 -1.75 -23.76 -14.34
C PRO A 152 -2.04 -24.39 -12.95
N GLU A 153 -1.04 -25.02 -12.35
CA GLU A 153 -1.12 -25.62 -11.00
C GLU A 153 -0.66 -24.64 -9.90
N GLN A 154 -0.17 -23.45 -10.28
CA GLN A 154 0.23 -22.44 -9.31
C GLN A 154 -0.99 -22.04 -8.48
N LYS A 155 -0.84 -22.16 -7.16
CA LYS A 155 -1.87 -21.71 -6.22
C LYS A 155 -1.94 -20.20 -6.22
N VAL A 156 -3.16 -19.69 -6.05
CA VAL A 156 -3.38 -18.25 -5.90
C VAL A 156 -2.80 -17.80 -4.55
N GLU A 157 -1.91 -16.82 -4.59
CA GLU A 157 -1.31 -16.21 -3.40
C GLU A 157 -2.11 -14.97 -2.97
N HIS A 158 -1.79 -14.42 -1.80
CA HIS A 158 -2.49 -13.24 -1.28
C HIS A 158 -2.30 -12.02 -2.18
N GLU A 159 -1.17 -11.89 -2.89
CA GLU A 159 -0.90 -10.77 -3.81
C GLU A 159 -1.95 -10.71 -4.94
N GLN A 160 -2.29 -11.85 -5.56
CA GLN A 160 -3.30 -11.87 -6.63
C GLN A 160 -4.73 -11.66 -6.09
N LEU A 161 -5.00 -12.14 -4.87
CA LEU A 161 -6.26 -11.81 -4.19
C LEU A 161 -6.33 -10.31 -3.83
N SER A 162 -5.19 -9.68 -3.52
CA SER A 162 -5.13 -8.24 -3.27
C SER A 162 -5.51 -7.47 -4.52
N LEU A 163 -5.01 -7.86 -5.70
CA LEU A 163 -5.41 -7.28 -6.97
C LEU A 163 -6.92 -7.42 -7.23
N LEU A 164 -7.44 -8.64 -7.04
CA LEU A 164 -8.86 -8.92 -7.24
C LEU A 164 -9.76 -8.06 -6.36
N PHE A 165 -9.52 -8.06 -5.05
CA PHE A 165 -10.35 -7.28 -4.14
C PHE A 165 -10.19 -5.77 -4.37
N SER A 166 -8.99 -5.30 -4.72
CA SER A 166 -8.77 -3.90 -5.10
C SER A 166 -9.63 -3.50 -6.30
N LEU A 167 -9.64 -4.33 -7.34
CA LEU A 167 -10.41 -4.07 -8.56
C LEU A 167 -11.92 -4.17 -8.29
N MET A 168 -12.37 -5.12 -7.46
CA MET A 168 -13.77 -5.22 -7.04
C MET A 168 -14.23 -3.97 -6.28
N ILE A 169 -13.45 -3.49 -5.31
CA ILE A 169 -13.76 -2.27 -4.56
C ILE A 169 -13.82 -1.08 -5.51
N TYR A 170 -12.81 -0.92 -6.38
CA TYR A 170 -12.75 0.16 -7.35
C TYR A 170 -14.00 0.19 -8.24
N HIS A 171 -14.40 -0.95 -8.82
CA HIS A 171 -15.58 -1.01 -9.67
C HIS A 171 -16.88 -0.71 -8.92
N ASP A 172 -17.02 -1.17 -7.68
CA ASP A 172 -18.20 -0.85 -6.86
C ASP A 172 -18.27 0.65 -6.53
N LEU A 173 -17.15 1.23 -6.09
CA LEU A 173 -17.07 2.65 -5.78
C LEU A 173 -17.25 3.54 -7.03
N ARG A 174 -16.73 3.12 -8.19
CA ARG A 174 -16.91 3.83 -9.46
C ARG A 174 -18.38 3.83 -9.90
N LYS A 175 -19.08 2.70 -9.75
CA LYS A 175 -20.54 2.64 -9.99
C LYS A 175 -21.34 3.55 -9.06
N GLN A 176 -20.84 3.77 -7.85
CA GLN A 176 -21.43 4.70 -6.87
C GLN A 176 -21.03 6.16 -7.10
N GLY A 177 -20.22 6.47 -8.11
CA GLY A 177 -19.74 7.83 -8.40
C GLY A 177 -18.80 8.39 -7.33
N LYS A 178 -18.09 7.53 -6.59
CA LYS A 178 -17.17 7.91 -5.50
C LYS A 178 -15.70 7.98 -5.93
N VAL A 179 -15.40 7.59 -7.17
CA VAL A 179 -14.05 7.56 -7.73
C VAL A 179 -13.99 8.53 -8.90
N ASP A 180 -12.96 9.37 -8.91
CA ASP A 180 -12.69 10.31 -10.00
C ASP A 180 -12.08 9.57 -11.21
N ASP A 181 -12.28 10.12 -12.41
CA ASP A 181 -11.70 9.61 -13.65
C ASP A 181 -10.17 9.83 -13.71
N GLU A 182 -9.62 10.71 -12.87
CA GLU A 182 -8.16 10.89 -12.73
C GLU A 182 -7.44 9.68 -12.11
N ILE A 183 -8.15 8.83 -11.34
CA ILE A 183 -7.53 7.70 -10.65
C ILE A 183 -7.46 6.48 -11.57
N ASN A 184 -6.24 6.08 -11.90
CA ASN A 184 -5.99 4.89 -12.69
C ASN A 184 -5.76 3.68 -11.78
N ILE A 185 -6.75 2.78 -11.75
CA ILE A 185 -6.64 1.53 -10.98
C ILE A 185 -5.50 0.64 -11.46
N GLU A 186 -5.17 0.65 -12.76
CA GLU A 186 -4.06 -0.15 -13.29
C GLU A 186 -2.73 0.25 -12.67
N ASN A 187 -2.51 1.55 -12.42
CA ASN A 187 -1.31 2.04 -11.73
C ASN A 187 -1.24 1.48 -10.30
N VAL A 188 -2.36 1.49 -9.57
CA VAL A 188 -2.45 0.91 -8.22
C VAL A 188 -2.11 -0.58 -8.23
N LEU A 189 -2.66 -1.34 -9.19
CA LEU A 189 -2.40 -2.77 -9.33
C LEU A 189 -0.92 -3.07 -9.66
N LYS A 190 -0.31 -2.30 -10.56
CA LYS A 190 1.13 -2.38 -10.88
C LYS A 190 2.02 -2.10 -9.67
N ILE A 191 1.61 -1.19 -8.78
CA ILE A 191 2.37 -0.87 -7.56
C ILE A 191 2.29 -2.02 -6.55
N ILE A 192 1.12 -2.66 -6.41
CA ILE A 192 0.90 -3.79 -5.50
C ILE A 192 1.68 -5.03 -5.95
N GLU A 193 1.52 -5.42 -7.22
CA GLU A 193 2.12 -6.64 -7.77
C GLU A 193 3.04 -6.29 -8.94
N LYS A 194 4.33 -6.57 -8.75
CA LYS A 194 5.36 -6.28 -9.75
C LYS A 194 5.10 -7.01 -11.05
N ARG A 195 4.53 -8.21 -11.04
CA ARG A 195 4.29 -9.03 -12.25
C ARG A 195 3.05 -8.60 -13.05
N TYR A 196 2.29 -7.62 -12.59
CA TYR A 196 1.06 -7.19 -13.24
C TYR A 196 1.31 -6.17 -14.37
N GLY A 197 0.76 -6.43 -15.55
CA GLY A 197 0.76 -5.50 -16.68
C GLY A 197 2.12 -5.27 -17.33
N ASP A 198 2.26 -4.09 -17.96
CA ASP A 198 3.45 -3.63 -18.70
C ASP A 198 4.57 -3.05 -17.82
N GLN A 199 4.43 -3.14 -16.49
CA GLN A 199 5.44 -2.75 -15.49
C GLN A 199 6.00 -1.33 -15.64
N GLN A 200 5.21 -0.37 -16.13
CA GLN A 200 5.63 1.03 -16.26
C GLN A 200 4.50 2.00 -15.87
N ILE A 201 4.88 3.10 -15.23
CA ILE A 201 4.02 4.27 -15.02
C ILE A 201 4.80 5.49 -15.50
N ILE A 202 4.51 5.94 -16.72
CA ILE A 202 5.24 7.01 -17.38
C ILE A 202 4.57 8.36 -17.10
N GLU A 203 5.31 9.25 -16.46
CA GLU A 203 4.90 10.63 -16.23
C GLU A 203 5.88 11.61 -16.89
N GLU A 204 5.37 12.77 -17.31
CA GLU A 204 6.23 13.85 -17.82
C GLU A 204 6.82 14.64 -16.66
N ILE A 205 8.09 14.37 -16.35
CA ILE A 205 8.83 15.03 -15.28
C ILE A 205 10.02 15.77 -15.88
N ASN A 206 10.09 17.08 -15.64
CA ASN A 206 11.12 17.98 -16.16
C ASN A 206 11.28 17.89 -17.70
N GLY A 207 10.15 17.80 -18.41
CA GLY A 207 10.11 17.66 -19.87
C GLY A 207 10.65 16.33 -20.40
N LYS A 208 10.75 15.31 -19.54
CA LYS A 208 11.20 13.96 -19.89
C LYS A 208 10.19 12.92 -19.42
N ALA A 209 9.86 11.99 -20.31
CA ALA A 209 9.12 10.79 -19.94
C ALA A 209 9.95 9.98 -18.91
N THR A 210 9.42 9.87 -17.70
CA THR A 210 10.10 9.25 -16.55
C THR A 210 9.20 8.16 -15.98
N ASP A 211 9.75 6.96 -15.80
CA ASP A 211 9.05 5.87 -15.15
C ASP A 211 9.12 6.04 -13.63
N ILE A 212 7.96 6.24 -13.00
CA ILE A 212 7.84 6.43 -11.55
C ILE A 212 7.53 5.13 -10.81
N LEU A 213 7.19 4.04 -11.50
CA LEU A 213 6.80 2.78 -10.86
C LEU A 213 7.90 2.25 -9.91
N PRO A 214 9.20 2.22 -10.27
CA PRO A 214 10.24 1.73 -9.37
C PRO A 214 10.31 2.50 -8.05
N LEU A 215 10.09 3.82 -8.09
CA LEU A 215 10.01 4.65 -6.89
C LEU A 215 8.79 4.25 -6.05
N MET A 216 7.60 4.19 -6.65
CA MET A 216 6.36 3.90 -5.93
C MET A 216 6.38 2.52 -5.27
N THR A 217 6.79 1.50 -6.01
CA THR A 217 6.91 0.14 -5.45
C THR A 217 7.99 0.07 -4.38
N SER A 218 9.09 0.82 -4.51
CA SER A 218 10.15 0.82 -3.50
C SER A 218 9.71 1.35 -2.14
N ILE A 219 8.74 2.27 -2.13
CA ILE A 219 8.20 2.86 -0.90
C ILE A 219 7.36 1.84 -0.12
N ILE A 220 6.59 0.98 -0.81
CA ILE A 220 5.68 0.03 -0.16
C ILE A 220 6.38 -1.29 0.13
N SER A 221 7.05 -1.87 -0.87
CA SER A 221 7.62 -3.22 -0.80
C SER A 221 9.01 -3.31 -1.46
N SER A 222 10.05 -3.00 -0.68
CA SER A 222 11.46 -3.16 -1.06
C SER A 222 12.37 -3.63 0.07
N CYS A 223 13.30 -4.51 -0.30
CA CYS A 223 14.39 -4.88 0.59
C CYS A 223 15.50 -3.81 0.51
N PRO A 224 16.01 -3.23 1.63
CA PRO A 224 15.80 -3.64 3.03
C PRO A 224 14.83 -2.79 3.85
N ILE A 225 14.41 -1.60 3.37
CA ILE A 225 13.58 -0.64 4.12
C ILE A 225 12.40 -0.21 3.26
N ASP A 226 11.18 -0.48 3.73
CA ASP A 226 9.92 -0.10 3.10
C ASP A 226 8.85 0.19 4.16
N ALA A 227 7.73 0.79 3.73
CA ALA A 227 6.64 1.18 4.62
C ALA A 227 5.98 -0.01 5.31
N ASP A 228 5.83 -1.14 4.62
CA ASP A 228 5.28 -2.38 5.16
C ASP A 228 6.10 -2.88 6.36
N ARG A 229 7.40 -3.08 6.16
CA ARG A 229 8.35 -3.50 7.21
C ARG A 229 8.41 -2.54 8.36
N MET A 230 8.42 -1.26 8.07
CA MET A 230 8.46 -0.23 9.11
C MET A 230 7.21 -0.27 9.98
N ASP A 231 6.02 -0.45 9.40
CA ASP A 231 4.80 -0.58 10.19
C ASP A 231 4.81 -1.87 11.01
N TYR A 232 4.99 -3.04 10.39
CA TYR A 232 4.83 -4.29 11.11
C TYR A 232 5.90 -4.44 12.21
N LEU A 233 7.14 -3.95 12.01
CA LEU A 233 8.18 -4.02 13.04
C LEU A 233 7.82 -3.18 14.27
N LEU A 234 7.31 -1.97 14.06
CA LEU A 234 6.90 -1.08 15.15
C LEU A 234 5.64 -1.61 15.85
N ARG A 235 4.65 -2.04 15.06
CA ARG A 235 3.36 -2.53 15.55
C ARG A 235 3.52 -3.86 16.30
N ASP A 236 4.25 -4.81 15.72
CA ASP A 236 4.54 -6.09 16.37
C ASP A 236 5.37 -5.88 17.63
N GLY A 237 6.37 -5.00 17.59
CA GLY A 237 7.14 -4.63 18.79
C GLY A 237 6.26 -4.07 19.90
N TYR A 238 5.36 -3.13 19.56
CA TYR A 238 4.42 -2.53 20.49
C TYR A 238 3.51 -3.56 21.16
N PHE A 239 2.88 -4.44 20.38
CA PHE A 239 1.93 -5.43 20.91
C PHE A 239 2.59 -6.67 21.53
N SER A 240 3.81 -7.03 21.12
CA SER A 240 4.55 -8.15 21.72
C SER A 240 5.30 -7.78 23.00
N GLY A 241 5.43 -6.47 23.30
CA GLY A 241 6.27 -5.98 24.38
C GLY A 241 7.78 -6.09 24.10
N VAL A 242 8.15 -6.47 22.87
CA VAL A 242 9.55 -6.52 22.42
C VAL A 242 9.92 -5.14 21.89
N LYS A 243 11.04 -4.59 22.38
CA LYS A 243 11.64 -3.40 21.77
C LYS A 243 12.27 -3.77 20.43
N CYS A 244 11.47 -3.90 19.37
CA CYS A 244 11.98 -3.84 18.01
C CYS A 244 12.53 -2.43 17.76
N GLY A 245 13.74 -2.36 17.20
CA GLY A 245 14.59 -1.17 17.21
C GLY A 245 13.85 0.12 16.91
N MET A 246 14.03 1.11 17.79
CA MET A 246 13.55 2.49 17.60
C MET A 246 14.24 3.09 16.36
N ALA A 247 13.74 2.80 15.16
CA ALA A 247 14.01 3.62 14.01
C ALA A 247 13.26 4.94 14.24
N LEU A 248 13.98 5.93 14.78
CA LEU A 248 13.50 7.28 15.04
C LEU A 248 12.97 7.90 13.74
N LEU A 249 11.67 7.78 13.47
CA LEU A 249 11.02 8.42 12.33
C LEU A 249 10.75 9.91 12.57
N ASN A 250 10.61 10.32 13.83
CA ASN A 250 10.41 11.71 14.22
C ASN A 250 11.59 12.24 15.03
N LYS A 251 12.60 12.77 14.34
CA LYS A 251 13.55 13.75 14.90
C LYS A 251 13.29 15.11 14.25
N SER A 252 12.18 15.76 14.60
CA SER A 252 11.97 17.18 14.27
C SER A 252 11.56 18.07 15.44
N ASP A 253 11.19 17.52 16.60
CA ASP A 253 10.74 18.34 17.74
C ASP A 253 11.48 18.02 19.03
N PHE A 254 12.79 18.31 19.10
CA PHE A 254 13.49 18.67 20.34
C PHE A 254 14.87 19.24 19.95
N GLY A 255 15.01 20.56 20.02
CA GLY A 255 16.25 21.31 19.75
C GLY A 255 15.98 22.77 19.46
#